data_AF-A0A067C0P4-F1
#
_entry.id   AF-A0A067C0P4-F1
#
_cell.length_a   1.000
_cell.length_b   1.000
_cell.length_c   1.000
_cell.angle_alpha   90.00
_cell.angle_beta   90.00
_cell.angle_gamma   90.00
#
_symmetry.space_group_name_H-M   'P 1'
#
loop_
_entity.id
_entity.type
_entity.pdbx_description
1 polymer ?
#
loop_
_entity_poly.entity_id
_entity_poly.type
_entity_poly.pdbx_seq_one_letter_code
_entity_poly.pdbx_strand_id
1 'polypeptide(L)'
;MRCHGAGEAPRSETWLAYILEAMATPSDEHEALAGRYGVPADVAKTAHEILEARKPDVHRYLVSQAIALTPTHLVSFDYSVRLVMTSSTLHGVFYPVLVLLLLLQDANGAQREVRYEMTTDQVDDLLNEFDAIEKTLSAVAPQDVV
;
A
#
# COMPACT_ATOMS: atom_id res chain seq x y z
N MET A 1 29.85 -50.38 -9.10
CA MET A 1 28.66 -49.94 -8.34
C MET A 1 28.65 -48.42 -8.38
N ARG A 2 27.80 -47.81 -9.21
CA ARG A 2 27.73 -46.35 -9.36
C ARG A 2 26.72 -45.81 -8.35
N CYS A 3 27.21 -45.04 -7.39
CA CYS A 3 26.36 -44.30 -6.45
C CYS A 3 25.54 -43.27 -7.26
N HIS A 4 24.21 -43.43 -7.27
CA HIS A 4 23.29 -42.40 -7.75
C HIS A 4 23.29 -41.27 -6.72
N GLY A 5 23.98 -40.17 -7.02
CA GLY A 5 23.87 -38.93 -6.24
C GLY A 5 22.50 -38.31 -6.50
N ALA A 6 21.80 -37.96 -5.42
CA ALA A 6 20.57 -37.19 -5.43
C ALA A 6 20.73 -35.89 -6.25
N GLY A 7 19.64 -35.47 -6.90
CA GLY A 7 19.59 -34.38 -7.88
C GLY A 7 20.37 -33.14 -7.46
N GLU A 8 21.21 -32.67 -8.36
CA GLU A 8 22.03 -31.48 -8.21
C GLU A 8 21.11 -30.27 -7.99
N ALA A 9 21.31 -29.52 -6.90
CA ALA A 9 20.49 -28.35 -6.62
C ALA A 9 20.56 -27.33 -7.77
N PRO A 10 19.44 -26.69 -8.16
CA PRO A 10 19.43 -25.67 -9.21
C PRO A 10 20.45 -24.56 -8.94
N ARG A 11 20.95 -23.93 -10.02
CA ARG A 11 21.84 -22.76 -9.92
C ARG A 11 21.13 -21.62 -9.18
N SER A 12 21.90 -20.75 -8.51
CA SER A 12 21.35 -19.64 -7.69
C SER A 12 20.41 -18.71 -8.45
N GLU A 13 20.66 -18.49 -9.74
CA GLU A 13 19.80 -17.68 -10.63
C GLU A 13 18.45 -18.35 -10.89
N THR A 14 18.45 -19.68 -11.03
CA THR A 14 17.24 -20.50 -11.20
C THR A 14 16.37 -20.46 -9.96
N TRP A 15 17.00 -20.44 -8.77
CA TRP A 15 16.28 -20.29 -7.49
C TRP A 15 15.61 -18.94 -7.33
N LEU A 16 16.28 -17.85 -7.72
CA LEU A 16 15.68 -16.52 -7.66
C LEU A 16 14.45 -16.42 -8.58
N ALA A 17 14.58 -16.88 -9.82
CA ALA A 17 13.46 -16.90 -10.78
C ALA A 17 12.29 -17.75 -10.27
N TYR A 18 12.58 -18.96 -9.76
CA TYR A 18 11.59 -19.83 -9.16
C TYR A 18 10.87 -19.17 -7.97
N ILE A 19 11.61 -18.58 -7.03
CA ILE A 19 11.06 -17.91 -5.83
C ILE A 19 10.15 -16.75 -6.24
N LEU A 20 10.57 -15.93 -7.21
CA LEU A 20 9.78 -14.78 -7.66
C LEU A 20 8.47 -15.22 -8.31
N GLU A 21 8.50 -16.23 -9.19
CA GLU A 21 7.27 -16.76 -9.82
C GLU A 21 6.38 -17.44 -8.78
N ALA A 22 6.97 -18.22 -7.86
CA ALA A 22 6.27 -18.93 -6.79
C ALA A 22 5.53 -17.99 -5.82
N MET A 23 5.97 -16.75 -5.65
CA MET A 23 5.27 -15.76 -4.81
C MET A 23 3.90 -15.34 -5.39
N ALA A 24 3.75 -15.40 -6.72
CA ALA A 24 2.53 -15.03 -7.44
C ALA A 24 1.67 -16.24 -7.82
N THR A 25 2.22 -17.45 -7.80
CA THR A 25 1.53 -18.69 -8.14
C THR A 25 0.69 -19.21 -6.96
N PRO A 26 -0.55 -19.67 -7.19
CA PRO A 26 -1.36 -20.32 -6.14
C PRO A 26 -0.83 -21.71 -5.77
N SER A 27 -1.15 -22.17 -4.54
CA SER A 27 -0.57 -23.36 -3.90
C SER A 27 -0.72 -24.67 -4.68
N ASP A 28 -1.75 -24.78 -5.51
CA ASP A 28 -2.08 -25.94 -6.34
C ASP A 28 -1.17 -26.09 -7.57
N GLU A 29 -0.51 -25.01 -7.99
CA GLU A 29 0.36 -24.99 -9.18
C GLU A 29 1.86 -25.05 -8.84
N HIS A 30 2.25 -25.05 -7.55
CA HIS A 30 3.66 -25.03 -7.13
C HIS A 30 4.45 -26.26 -7.52
N GLU A 31 3.85 -27.45 -7.56
CA GLU A 31 4.54 -28.67 -7.99
C GLU A 31 4.87 -28.64 -9.49
N ALA A 32 3.94 -28.13 -10.31
CA ALA A 32 4.16 -27.95 -11.74
C ALA A 32 5.22 -26.86 -12.02
N LEU A 33 5.20 -25.77 -11.24
CA LEU A 33 6.22 -24.73 -11.26
C LEU A 33 7.61 -25.29 -10.91
N ALA A 34 7.73 -26.07 -9.84
CA ALA A 34 9.00 -26.69 -9.42
C ALA A 34 9.61 -27.56 -10.53
N GLY A 35 8.77 -28.34 -11.23
CA GLY A 35 9.20 -29.15 -12.37
C GLY A 35 9.79 -28.34 -13.53
N ARG A 36 9.25 -27.14 -13.81
CA ARG A 36 9.76 -26.23 -14.85
C ARG A 36 11.17 -25.72 -14.54
N TYR A 37 11.49 -25.54 -13.27
CA TYR A 37 12.78 -25.03 -12.79
C TYR A 37 13.76 -26.14 -12.39
N GLY A 38 13.40 -27.42 -12.58
CA GLY A 38 14.24 -28.56 -12.19
C GLY A 38 14.44 -28.68 -10.69
N VAL A 39 13.51 -28.14 -9.89
CA VAL A 39 13.57 -28.21 -8.43
C VAL A 39 13.05 -29.59 -7.98
N PRO A 40 13.82 -30.36 -7.20
CA PRO A 40 13.36 -31.64 -6.65
C PRO A 40 12.12 -31.46 -5.76
N ALA A 41 11.19 -32.43 -5.78
CA ALA A 41 9.89 -32.31 -5.12
C ALA A 41 9.99 -32.14 -3.58
N ASP A 42 10.97 -32.79 -2.95
CA ASP A 42 11.27 -32.66 -1.52
C ASP A 42 11.77 -31.25 -1.15
N VAL A 43 12.59 -30.66 -2.01
CA VAL A 43 13.08 -29.29 -1.84
C VAL A 43 11.98 -28.27 -2.17
N ALA A 44 11.16 -28.53 -3.19
CA ALA A 44 10.05 -27.67 -3.59
C ALA A 44 9.01 -27.53 -2.47
N LYS A 45 8.67 -28.64 -1.79
CA LYS A 45 7.76 -28.61 -0.64
C LYS A 45 8.31 -27.72 0.49
N THR A 46 9.58 -27.91 0.83
CA THR A 46 10.24 -27.11 1.88
C THR A 46 10.31 -25.63 1.49
N ALA A 47 10.62 -25.33 0.23
CA ALA A 47 10.65 -23.98 -0.29
C ALA A 47 9.27 -23.32 -0.24
N HIS A 48 8.20 -24.05 -0.58
CA HIS A 48 6.83 -23.56 -0.49
C HIS A 48 6.42 -23.23 0.95
N GLU A 49 6.71 -24.11 1.92
CA GLU A 49 6.44 -23.85 3.33
C GLU A 49 7.16 -22.58 3.84
N ILE A 50 8.41 -22.38 3.42
CA ILE A 50 9.18 -21.16 3.73
C ILE A 50 8.56 -19.94 3.06
N LEU A 51 8.18 -20.04 1.79
CA LEU A 51 7.58 -18.94 1.04
C LEU A 51 6.26 -18.50 1.66
N GLU A 52 5.35 -19.43 1.96
CA GLU A 52 4.08 -19.10 2.60
C GLU A 52 4.27 -18.50 4.00
N ALA A 53 5.23 -19.00 4.79
CA ALA A 53 5.56 -18.39 6.08
C ALA A 53 6.12 -16.97 5.95
N ARG A 54 6.82 -16.66 4.84
CA ARG A 54 7.49 -15.36 4.62
C ARG A 54 6.71 -14.40 3.74
N LYS A 55 5.64 -14.85 3.08
CA LYS A 55 4.77 -14.07 2.21
C LYS A 55 4.18 -12.84 2.91
N PRO A 56 3.72 -12.92 4.19
CA PRO A 56 3.27 -11.74 4.92
C PRO A 56 4.39 -10.70 5.12
N ASP A 57 5.61 -11.15 5.40
CA ASP A 57 6.77 -10.26 5.60
C ASP A 57 7.19 -9.57 4.31
N VAL A 58 7.23 -10.32 3.20
CA VAL A 58 7.54 -9.76 1.88
C VAL A 58 6.45 -8.79 1.45
N HIS A 59 5.18 -9.14 1.63
CA HIS A 59 4.07 -8.23 1.35
C HIS A 59 4.16 -6.96 2.19
N ARG A 60 4.41 -7.08 3.51
CA ARG A 60 4.63 -5.93 4.39
C ARG A 60 5.80 -5.06 3.94
N TYR A 61 6.90 -5.66 3.51
CA TYR A 61 8.06 -4.94 3.00
C TYR A 61 7.76 -4.23 1.67
N LEU A 62 7.06 -4.90 0.74
CA LEU A 62 6.65 -4.31 -0.54
C LEU A 62 5.67 -3.15 -0.33
N VAL A 63 4.70 -3.32 0.57
CA VAL A 63 3.80 -2.24 1.01
C VAL A 63 4.60 -1.12 1.65
N SER A 64 5.56 -1.42 2.53
CA SER A 64 6.45 -0.43 3.12
C SER A 64 7.29 0.32 2.09
N GLN A 65 7.74 -0.34 1.01
CA GLN A 65 8.51 0.28 -0.08
C GLN A 65 7.62 1.09 -1.02
N ALA A 66 6.41 0.61 -1.33
CA ALA A 66 5.42 1.37 -2.09
C ALA A 66 4.96 2.62 -1.31
N ILE A 67 4.77 2.48 0.01
CA ILE A 67 4.49 3.59 0.93
C ILE A 67 5.76 4.42 1.19
N ALA A 68 6.98 3.92 1.01
CA ALA A 68 8.20 4.72 1.18
C ALA A 68 8.29 5.89 0.17
N LEU A 69 7.49 5.88 -0.91
CA LEU A 69 7.32 7.04 -1.79
C LEU A 69 6.62 8.21 -1.07
N THR A 70 5.81 7.92 -0.04
CA THR A 70 5.14 8.95 0.79
C THR A 70 5.18 8.52 2.27
N PRO A 71 6.10 9.05 3.09
CA PRO A 71 6.36 8.59 4.46
C PRO A 71 5.17 8.76 5.43
N THR A 72 4.05 9.29 4.98
CA THR A 72 2.83 9.51 5.75
C THR A 72 1.62 9.37 4.82
N HIS A 73 0.59 8.63 5.26
CA HIS A 73 -0.66 8.49 4.54
C HIS A 73 -1.86 8.83 5.43
N LEU A 74 -2.98 9.20 4.81
CA LEU A 74 -4.25 9.48 5.50
C LEU A 74 -4.97 8.16 5.81
N VAL A 75 -5.31 7.94 7.08
CA VAL A 75 -6.00 6.74 7.57
C VAL A 75 -7.50 6.97 7.70
N SER A 76 -7.88 8.09 8.31
CA SER A 76 -9.28 8.48 8.48
C SER A 76 -9.39 9.99 8.59
N PHE A 77 -10.61 10.50 8.44
CA PHE A 77 -10.92 11.89 8.70
C PHE A 77 -12.27 12.01 9.38
N ASP A 78 -12.39 13.02 10.24
CA ASP A 78 -13.64 13.42 10.89
C ASP A 78 -13.83 14.93 10.69
N TYR A 79 -15.07 15.40 10.73
CA TYR A 79 -15.36 16.82 10.58
C TYR A 79 -16.45 17.30 11.52
N SER A 80 -16.41 18.59 11.86
CA SER A 80 -17.47 19.28 12.59
C SER A 80 -17.66 20.69 12.07
N VAL A 81 -18.90 21.13 11.91
CA VAL A 81 -19.22 22.52 11.53
C VAL A 81 -19.57 23.31 12.79
N ARG A 82 -18.96 24.49 12.93
CA ARG A 82 -19.13 25.36 14.09
C ARG A 82 -19.50 26.77 13.63
N LEU A 83 -20.39 27.43 14.35
CA LEU A 83 -20.64 28.87 14.20
C LEU A 83 -19.71 29.62 15.14
N VAL A 84 -18.84 30.44 14.58
CA VAL A 84 -17.86 31.26 15.32
C VAL A 84 -18.23 32.73 15.17
N MET A 85 -18.07 33.51 16.23
CA MET A 85 -18.36 34.94 16.22
C MET A 85 -17.10 35.72 15.83
N THR A 86 -17.21 36.64 14.87
CA THR A 86 -16.10 37.54 14.51
C THR A 86 -15.76 38.42 15.70
N SER A 87 -14.48 38.49 16.07
CA SER A 87 -13.99 39.46 17.06
C SER A 87 -13.78 40.86 16.49
N SER A 88 -13.79 41.01 15.16
CA SER A 88 -13.41 42.22 14.43
C SER A 88 -14.54 43.23 14.25
N THR A 89 -15.80 42.85 14.50
CA THR A 89 -16.95 43.76 14.35
C THR A 89 -17.70 43.90 15.66
N LEU A 90 -18.03 45.14 16.03
CA LEU A 90 -18.77 45.50 17.24
C LEU A 90 -20.16 44.83 17.34
N HIS A 91 -20.67 44.28 16.23
CA HIS A 91 -22.01 43.68 16.14
C HIS A 91 -21.96 42.14 16.11
N GLY A 92 -20.79 41.52 16.29
CA GLY A 92 -20.65 40.08 16.46
C GLY A 92 -21.27 39.27 15.33
N VAL A 93 -20.73 39.39 14.11
CA VAL A 93 -21.19 38.58 12.98
C VAL A 93 -20.81 37.12 13.23
N PHE A 94 -21.77 36.21 13.14
CA PHE A 94 -21.49 34.77 13.17
C PHE A 94 -21.17 34.28 11.77
N TYR A 95 -20.14 33.44 11.66
CA TYR A 95 -19.79 32.78 10.40
C TYR A 95 -19.55 31.28 10.65
N PRO A 96 -19.94 30.43 9.69
CA PRO A 96 -19.69 29.00 9.77
C PRO A 96 -18.21 28.71 9.51
N VAL A 97 -17.70 27.72 10.22
CA VAL A 97 -16.32 27.23 10.12
C VAL A 97 -16.34 25.72 10.14
N LEU A 98 -15.63 25.10 9.20
CA LEU A 98 -15.40 23.67 9.19
C LEU A 98 -14.12 23.35 9.98
N VAL A 99 -14.24 22.48 10.98
CA VAL A 99 -13.10 21.87 11.65
C VAL A 99 -12.91 20.48 11.10
N LEU A 100 -11.80 20.27 10.40
CA LEU A 100 -11.41 18.99 9.81
C LEU A 100 -10.31 18.35 10.67
N LEU A 101 -10.51 17.09 11.05
CA LEU A 101 -9.56 16.25 11.77
C LEU A 101 -9.07 15.17 10.83
N LEU A 102 -7.76 15.07 10.63
CA LEU A 102 -7.11 14.09 9.78
C LEU A 102 -6.25 13.18 10.64
N LEU A 103 -6.50 11.88 10.58
CA LEU A 103 -5.63 10.88 11.19
C LEU A 103 -4.61 10.43 10.15
N LEU A 104 -3.35 10.77 10.38
CA LEU A 104 -2.24 10.39 9.52
C LEU A 104 -1.43 9.27 10.19
N GLN A 105 -0.96 8.31 9.41
CA GLN A 105 -0.04 7.28 9.88
C GLN A 105 1.29 7.35 9.11
N ASP A 106 2.39 7.31 9.86
CA ASP A 106 3.73 7.27 9.30
C ASP A 106 4.14 5.85 8.86
N ALA A 107 5.26 5.74 8.15
CA ALA A 107 5.80 4.45 7.73
C ALA A 107 6.18 3.51 8.89
N ASN A 108 6.39 4.04 10.09
CA ASN A 108 6.71 3.28 11.30
C ASN A 108 5.46 2.81 12.06
N GLY A 109 4.26 3.17 11.57
CA GLY A 109 2.97 2.86 12.17
C GLY A 109 2.51 3.87 13.24
N ALA A 110 3.30 4.90 13.56
CA ALA A 110 2.90 5.94 14.49
C ALA A 110 1.82 6.82 13.87
N GLN A 111 0.80 7.13 14.68
CA GLN A 111 -0.33 7.94 14.26
C GLN A 111 -0.22 9.36 14.80
N ARG A 112 -0.59 10.33 13.97
CA ARG A 112 -0.71 11.74 14.37
C ARG A 112 -2.03 12.32 13.88
N GLU A 113 -2.67 13.10 14.73
CA GLU A 113 -3.85 13.88 14.36
C GLU A 113 -3.43 15.27 13.89
N VAL A 114 -4.00 15.70 12.77
CA VAL A 114 -3.84 17.05 12.24
C VAL A 114 -5.20 17.70 12.18
N ARG A 115 -5.31 18.90 12.75
CA ARG A 115 -6.55 19.67 12.79
C ARG A 115 -6.44 20.91 11.93
N TYR A 116 -7.39 21.07 11.03
CA TYR A 116 -7.56 22.26 10.20
C TYR A 116 -8.88 22.96 10.53
N GLU A 117 -8.85 24.28 10.44
CA GLU A 117 -10.02 25.13 10.61
C GLU A 117 -10.13 25.99 9.35
N MET A 118 -11.28 25.90 8.67
CA MET A 118 -11.47 26.46 7.34
C MET A 118 -12.79 27.22 7.24
N THR A 119 -12.77 28.35 6.55
CA THR A 119 -13.98 29.06 6.12
C THR A 119 -14.63 28.34 4.93
N THR A 120 -15.86 28.74 4.57
CA THR A 120 -16.54 28.23 3.38
C THR A 120 -15.68 28.41 2.12
N ASP A 121 -15.15 29.61 1.89
CA ASP A 121 -14.33 29.90 0.69
C ASP A 121 -13.10 28.97 0.61
N GLN A 122 -12.44 28.70 1.74
CA GLN A 122 -11.28 27.80 1.80
C GLN A 122 -11.65 26.34 1.54
N VAL A 123 -12.86 25.92 1.92
CA VAL A 123 -13.36 24.58 1.61
C VAL A 123 -13.66 24.46 0.11
N ASP A 124 -14.27 25.48 -0.49
CA ASP A 124 -14.52 25.50 -1.93
C ASP A 124 -13.21 25.45 -2.73
N ASP A 125 -12.20 26.21 -2.31
CA ASP A 125 -10.86 26.14 -2.90
C ASP A 125 -10.25 24.73 -2.78
N LEU A 126 -10.34 24.10 -1.61
CA LEU A 126 -9.83 22.74 -1.38
C LEU A 126 -10.55 21.69 -2.28
N LEU A 127 -11.87 21.80 -2.42
CA LEU A 127 -12.64 20.90 -3.28
C LEU A 127 -12.26 21.06 -4.75
N ASN A 128 -12.04 22.29 -5.21
CA ASN A 128 -11.55 22.56 -6.56
C ASN A 128 -10.17 21.95 -6.81
N GLU A 129 -9.28 21.98 -5.81
CA GLU A 129 -7.97 21.30 -5.88
C GLU A 129 -8.13 19.78 -5.98
N PHE A 130 -9.01 19.17 -5.19
CA PHE A 130 -9.28 17.73 -5.26
C PHE A 130 -9.85 17.32 -6.63
N ASP A 131 -10.77 18.09 -7.21
CA ASP A 131 -11.28 17.85 -8.56
C ASP A 131 -10.15 17.90 -9.60
N ALA A 132 -9.21 18.85 -9.47
CA ALA A 132 -8.07 18.97 -10.37
C ALA A 132 -7.10 17.79 -10.23
N ILE A 133 -6.87 17.33 -9.01
CA ILE A 133 -6.07 16.14 -8.72
C ILE A 133 -6.73 14.89 -9.31
N GLU A 134 -8.03 14.69 -9.08
CA GLU A 134 -8.78 13.55 -9.60
C GLU A 134 -8.73 13.49 -11.13
N LYS A 135 -8.94 14.63 -11.81
CA LYS A 135 -8.81 14.73 -13.28
C LYS A 135 -7.41 14.33 -13.76
N THR A 136 -6.38 14.78 -13.07
CA THR A 136 -4.98 14.47 -13.41
C THR A 136 -4.67 12.99 -13.21
N LEU A 137 -5.09 12.42 -12.08
CA LEU A 137 -4.90 11.00 -11.77
C LEU A 137 -5.66 10.10 -12.75
N SER A 138 -6.89 10.45 -13.09
CA SER A 138 -7.70 9.71 -14.06
C SER A 138 -7.10 9.72 -15.48
N ALA A 139 -6.36 10.77 -15.83
CA ALA A 139 -5.66 10.85 -17.12
C ALA A 139 -4.36 10.01 -17.16
N VAL A 140 -3.76 9.73 -15.99
CA VAL A 140 -2.51 8.98 -15.85
C VAL A 140 -2.75 7.51 -15.51
N ALA A 141 -3.89 7.19 -14.89
CA ALA A 141 -4.30 5.81 -14.67
C ALA A 141 -4.32 5.07 -16.02
N PRO A 142 -3.60 3.94 -16.15
CA PRO A 142 -3.76 3.11 -17.33
C PRO A 142 -5.25 2.78 -17.44
N GLN A 143 -5.87 3.15 -18.57
CA GLN A 143 -7.18 2.59 -18.88
C GLN A 143 -6.99 1.08 -18.88
N ASP A 144 -7.62 0.40 -17.93
CA ASP A 144 -7.47 -1.04 -17.79
C ASP A 144 -7.67 -1.71 -19.15
N VAL A 145 -6.66 -2.51 -19.50
CA VAL A 145 -6.77 -3.56 -20.48
C VAL A 145 -7.70 -4.61 -19.88
N VAL A 146 -8.86 -4.77 -20.52
CA VAL A 146 -9.98 -5.73 -20.34
C VAL A 146 -11.12 -5.27 -19.44
#